data_AF-A0A5N6GLX0-F1
#
_entry.id   AF-A0A5N6GLX0-F1
#
_cell.length_a   1.000
_cell.length_b   1.000
_cell.length_c   1.000
_cell.angle_alpha   90.00
_cell.angle_beta   90.00
_cell.angle_gamma   90.00
#
_symmetry.space_group_name_H-M   'P 1'
#
loop_
_entity.id
_entity.type
_entity.pdbx_description
1 polymer ?
#
loop_
_entity_poly.entity_id
_entity_poly.type
_entity_poly.pdbx_seq_one_letter_code
_entity_poly.pdbx_strand_id
1 'polypeptide(L)'
;MADDLRVWNIFLSGRLSVRSSPAQLVLLCTTDSTSTIITPLPEERLLEWCVEDGWDPLCRFLGKEVPDVELPSGNPPKAWAERIARTMEVHHKHTVRNMMLFIAVVGVVLGFWGLGLFY
;
A
#
# COMPACT_ATOMS: atom_id res chain seq x y z
N MET A 1 -12.35 -18.57 -0.40
CA MET A 1 -12.53 -17.15 -0.02
C MET A 1 -12.39 -16.91 1.50
N ALA A 2 -12.68 -17.89 2.37
CA ALA A 2 -12.52 -17.74 3.82
C ALA A 2 -11.06 -17.87 4.32
N ASP A 3 -10.20 -18.60 3.60
CA ASP A 3 -8.83 -18.88 4.06
C ASP A 3 -7.85 -17.72 3.85
N ASP A 4 -8.02 -16.92 2.80
CA ASP A 4 -7.18 -15.75 2.52
C ASP A 4 -7.32 -14.67 3.62
N LEU A 5 -8.54 -14.48 4.13
CA LEU A 5 -8.83 -13.55 5.21
C LEU A 5 -8.15 -13.92 6.55
N ARG A 6 -7.72 -15.17 6.74
CA ARG A 6 -6.98 -15.59 7.94
C ARG A 6 -5.57 -15.00 7.97
N VAL A 7 -4.90 -14.92 6.83
CA VAL A 7 -3.56 -14.32 6.70
C VAL A 7 -3.62 -12.82 6.96
N TRP A 8 -4.60 -12.13 6.36
CA TRP A 8 -4.79 -10.69 6.53
C TRP A 8 -5.27 -10.30 7.93
N ASN A 9 -6.01 -11.17 8.62
CA ASN A 9 -6.39 -10.94 10.01
C ASN A 9 -5.18 -10.85 10.93
N ILE A 10 -4.09 -11.59 10.69
CA ILE A 10 -2.87 -11.49 11.52
C ILE A 10 -2.25 -10.08 11.40
N PHE A 11 -2.26 -9.50 10.19
CA PHE A 11 -1.73 -8.16 9.92
C PHE A 11 -2.62 -7.06 10.52
N LEU A 12 -3.94 -7.18 10.39
CA LEU A 12 -4.90 -6.17 10.86
C LEU A 12 -5.23 -6.27 12.36
N SER A 13 -5.02 -7.42 13.00
CA SER A 13 -5.27 -7.63 14.44
C SER A 13 -4.04 -7.35 15.32
N GLY A 14 -2.93 -6.88 14.76
CA GLY A 14 -1.76 -6.41 15.51
C GLY A 14 -1.02 -7.51 16.29
N ARG A 15 -1.39 -8.78 16.12
CA ARG A 15 -0.75 -9.91 16.79
C ARG A 15 0.34 -10.50 15.90
N LEU A 16 1.39 -9.71 15.65
CA LEU A 16 2.65 -10.26 15.22
C LEU A 16 3.27 -10.94 16.45
N SER A 17 3.26 -12.28 16.50
CA SER A 17 4.27 -12.97 17.30
C SER A 17 5.60 -12.76 16.59
N VAL A 18 6.21 -11.59 16.76
CA VAL A 18 7.56 -11.31 16.31
C VAL A 18 8.46 -12.19 17.16
N ARG A 19 8.79 -13.38 16.65
CA ARG A 19 10.01 -14.03 17.10
C ARG A 19 11.14 -13.27 16.44
N SER A 20 11.61 -12.23 17.12
CA SER A 20 12.75 -11.42 16.73
C SER A 20 13.99 -12.31 16.71
N SER A 21 14.26 -12.92 15.56
CA SER A 21 15.59 -13.39 15.25
C SER A 21 16.38 -12.16 14.79
N PRO A 22 17.42 -11.71 15.50
CA PRO A 22 18.00 -10.39 15.31
C PRO A 22 18.82 -10.23 14.01
N ALA A 23 18.74 -11.14 13.02
CA ALA A 23 19.81 -11.29 12.04
C ALA A 23 19.48 -11.39 10.55
N GLN A 24 18.24 -11.25 10.09
CA GLN A 24 17.91 -11.51 8.68
C GLN A 24 17.09 -10.36 8.08
N LEU A 25 17.71 -9.64 7.14
CA LEU A 25 17.06 -8.63 6.30
C LEU A 25 16.81 -9.24 4.92
N VAL A 26 15.54 -9.32 4.52
CA VAL A 26 15.15 -9.77 3.17
C VAL A 26 14.80 -8.54 2.35
N LEU A 27 15.52 -8.32 1.25
CA LEU A 27 15.23 -7.29 0.27
C LEU A 27 14.44 -7.91 -0.88
N LEU A 28 13.24 -7.38 -1.08
CA LEU A 28 12.43 -7.65 -2.25
C LEU A 28 13.02 -6.89 -3.44
N CYS A 29 13.54 -7.61 -4.44
CA CYS A 29 14.03 -7.12 -5.74
C CYS A 29 14.64 -5.72 -5.67
N THR A 30 15.95 -5.60 -5.48
CA THR A 30 16.59 -4.30 -5.22
C THR A 30 16.15 -3.27 -6.26
N THR A 31 15.55 -2.19 -5.79
CA THR A 31 15.38 -1.00 -6.62
C THR A 31 16.62 -0.15 -6.40
N ASP A 32 17.10 0.50 -7.46
CA ASP A 32 18.33 1.32 -7.43
C ASP A 32 18.39 2.29 -6.21
N SER A 33 17.21 2.73 -5.75
CA SER A 33 17.02 3.62 -4.60
C SER A 33 17.39 3.03 -3.23
N THR A 34 17.45 1.71 -3.05
CA THR A 34 17.75 1.08 -1.74
C THR A 34 19.24 0.77 -1.55
N SER A 35 20.06 0.88 -2.60
CA SER A 35 21.49 0.57 -2.59
C SER A 35 22.25 1.26 -1.46
N THR A 36 21.96 2.54 -1.19
CA THR A 36 22.68 3.33 -0.18
C THR A 36 22.51 2.81 1.25
N ILE A 37 21.36 2.20 1.56
CA ILE A 37 21.04 1.72 2.92
C ILE A 37 21.64 0.34 3.17
N ILE A 38 21.86 -0.45 2.11
CA ILE A 38 22.21 -1.87 2.19
C ILE A 38 23.72 -2.10 2.07
N THR A 39 24.46 -1.18 1.44
CA THR A 39 25.93 -1.21 1.34
C THR A 39 26.68 -1.45 2.66
N PRO A 40 26.29 -0.86 3.81
CA PRO A 40 27.02 -1.09 5.06
C PRO A 40 26.65 -2.41 5.77
N LEU A 41 25.68 -3.20 5.25
CA LEU A 41 25.26 -4.44 5.88
C LEU A 41 26.09 -5.63 5.37
N PRO A 42 26.45 -6.58 6.25
CA PRO A 42 27.14 -7.80 5.81
C PRO A 42 26.22 -8.66 4.93
N GLU A 43 26.75 -9.14 3.80
CA GLU A 43 26.01 -9.94 2.80
C GLU A 43 25.34 -11.18 3.42
N GLU A 44 25.94 -11.76 4.45
CA GLU A 44 25.39 -12.91 5.20
C GLU A 44 24.03 -12.65 5.84
N ARG A 45 23.66 -11.37 6.04
CA ARG A 45 22.39 -10.94 6.64
C ARG A 45 21.42 -10.37 5.62
N LEU A 46 21.80 -10.38 4.34
CA LEU A 46 21.05 -9.80 3.25
C LEU A 46 20.66 -10.88 2.25
N LEU A 47 19.37 -11.07 2.06
CA LEU A 47 18.86 -11.86 0.95
C LEU A 47 18.24 -10.91 -0.07
N GLU A 48 18.81 -10.86 -1.27
CA GLU A 48 18.11 -10.32 -2.44
C GLU A 48 17.20 -11.41 -3.01
N TRP A 49 15.90 -11.14 -3.04
CA TRP A 49 14.88 -12.12 -3.41
C TRP A 49 13.73 -11.44 -4.15
N CYS A 50 13.28 -12.03 -5.25
CA CYS A 50 12.11 -11.58 -6.00
C CYS A 50 10.92 -12.47 -5.69
N VAL A 51 9.69 -11.93 -5.74
CA VAL A 51 8.47 -12.72 -5.46
C VAL A 51 8.34 -13.88 -6.45
N GLU A 52 8.87 -13.70 -7.66
CA GLU A 52 8.96 -14.66 -8.75
C GLU A 52 9.87 -15.85 -8.43
N ASP A 53 10.83 -15.71 -7.52
CA ASP A 53 11.79 -16.76 -7.16
C ASP A 53 11.19 -17.84 -6.24
N GLY A 54 9.98 -17.62 -5.73
CA GLY A 54 9.26 -18.63 -4.94
C GLY A 54 9.80 -18.80 -3.51
N TRP A 55 9.31 -19.83 -2.82
CA TRP A 55 9.64 -20.10 -1.41
C TRP A 55 11.07 -20.58 -1.18
N ASP A 56 11.67 -21.24 -2.16
CA ASP A 56 12.91 -22.00 -1.99
C ASP A 56 14.11 -21.15 -1.49
N PRO A 57 14.52 -20.05 -2.14
CA PRO A 57 15.62 -19.21 -1.66
C PRO A 57 15.31 -18.51 -0.33
N LEU A 58 14.05 -18.10 -0.12
CA LEU A 58 13.61 -17.44 1.11
C LEU A 58 13.67 -18.39 2.31
N CYS A 59 13.09 -19.58 2.18
CA CYS A 59 13.09 -20.58 3.25
C CYS A 59 14.50 -21.06 3.59
N ARG A 60 15.38 -21.25 2.60
CA ARG A 60 16.80 -21.61 2.83
C ARG A 60 17.52 -20.55 3.65
N PHE A 61 17.37 -19.27 3.29
CA PHE A 61 17.98 -18.16 4.03
C PHE A 61 17.45 -18.04 5.47
N LEU A 62 16.15 -18.28 5.66
CA LEU A 62 15.50 -18.26 6.97
C LEU A 62 15.77 -19.53 7.81
N GLY A 63 16.38 -20.57 7.23
CA GLY A 63 16.56 -21.88 7.88
C GLY A 63 15.23 -22.59 8.19
N LYS A 64 14.25 -22.45 7.30
CA LYS A 64 12.89 -23.01 7.42
C LYS A 64 12.64 -24.03 6.32
N GLU A 65 11.72 -24.97 6.60
CA GLU A 65 11.23 -25.89 5.57
C GLU A 65 10.39 -25.13 4.54
N VAL A 66 10.48 -25.57 3.28
CA VAL A 66 9.68 -25.03 2.18
C VAL A 66 8.27 -25.59 2.30
N PRO A 67 7.23 -24.75 2.45
CA PRO A 67 5.86 -25.23 2.51
C PRO A 67 5.36 -25.63 1.11
N ASP A 68 4.52 -26.66 1.04
CA ASP A 68 3.89 -27.14 -0.21
C ASP A 68 2.66 -26.29 -0.61
N VAL A 69 2.75 -24.98 -0.43
CA VAL A 69 1.70 -24.02 -0.80
C VAL A 69 2.29 -22.94 -1.69
N GLU A 70 1.51 -22.45 -2.64
CA GLU A 70 1.94 -21.32 -3.46
C GLU A 70 2.08 -20.05 -2.61
N LEU A 71 2.95 -19.13 -3.02
CA LEU A 71 3.12 -17.84 -2.36
C LEU A 71 1.78 -17.07 -2.35
N PRO A 72 1.34 -16.56 -1.19
CA PRO A 72 0.06 -15.85 -1.10
C PRO A 72 0.11 -14.51 -1.86
N SER A 73 -0.90 -14.24 -2.69
CA SER A 73 -1.02 -13.03 -3.50
C SER A 73 -2.29 -12.22 -3.17
N GLY A 74 -2.33 -11.62 -1.98
CA GLY A 74 -3.56 -10.92 -1.53
C GLY A 74 -3.62 -9.39 -1.78
N ASN A 75 -2.54 -8.77 -2.27
CA ASN A 75 -2.57 -7.35 -2.70
C ASN A 75 -2.27 -7.16 -4.20
N PRO A 76 -3.05 -7.77 -5.11
CA PRO A 76 -2.83 -7.57 -6.54
C PRO A 76 -3.20 -6.13 -6.94
N PRO A 77 -2.42 -5.48 -7.83
CA PRO A 77 -2.65 -4.10 -8.26
C PRO A 77 -4.07 -3.85 -8.80
N LYS A 78 -4.64 -4.86 -9.48
CA LYS A 78 -6.00 -4.79 -10.03
C LYS A 78 -7.07 -4.70 -8.94
N ALA A 79 -6.97 -5.52 -7.89
CA ALA A 79 -7.94 -5.47 -6.78
C ALA A 79 -7.84 -4.15 -6.01
N TRP A 80 -6.63 -3.59 -5.90
CA TRP A 80 -6.42 -2.26 -5.34
C TRP A 80 -7.05 -1.16 -6.20
N ALA A 81 -6.84 -1.20 -7.52
CA ALA A 81 -7.44 -0.24 -8.46
C ALA A 81 -8.98 -0.30 -8.43
N GLU A 82 -9.56 -1.50 -8.41
CA GLU A 82 -11.00 -1.70 -8.27
C GLU A 82 -11.55 -1.18 -6.93
N ARG A 83 -10.77 -1.32 -5.85
CA ARG A 83 -11.12 -0.77 -4.52
C ARG A 83 -11.11 0.76 -4.53
N ILE A 84 -10.14 1.38 -5.21
CA ILE A 84 -10.08 2.83 -5.37
C ILE A 84 -11.23 3.33 -6.22
N ALA A 85 -11.49 2.70 -7.37
CA ALA A 85 -12.56 3.09 -8.27
C ALA A 85 -13.93 3.11 -7.55
N ARG A 86 -14.24 2.06 -6.78
CA ARG A 86 -15.47 2.00 -5.96
C ARG A 86 -15.54 3.09 -4.91
N THR A 87 -14.43 3.39 -4.25
CA THR A 87 -14.38 4.43 -3.21
C THR A 87 -14.52 5.83 -3.81
N MET A 88 -13.91 6.05 -4.99
CA MET A 88 -13.94 7.32 -5.71
C MET A 88 -15.36 7.66 -6.16
N GLU A 89 -16.12 6.70 -6.68
CA GLU A 89 -17.49 6.92 -7.17
C GLU A 89 -18.45 7.39 -6.06
N VAL A 90 -18.31 6.83 -4.86
CA VAL A 90 -19.15 7.18 -3.70
C VAL A 90 -18.84 8.60 -3.20
N HIS A 91 -17.56 8.97 -3.13
CA HIS A 91 -17.18 10.30 -2.63
C HIS A 91 -17.33 11.43 -3.66
N HIS A 92 -17.25 11.13 -4.96
CA HIS A 92 -17.31 12.14 -6.01
C HIS A 92 -18.66 12.89 -6.02
N LYS A 93 -19.77 12.21 -5.76
CA LYS A 93 -21.12 12.83 -5.77
C LYS A 93 -21.28 13.88 -4.68
N HIS A 94 -20.76 13.61 -3.48
CA HIS A 94 -20.88 14.52 -2.34
C HIS A 94 -19.92 15.71 -2.45
N THR A 95 -18.68 15.48 -2.89
CA THR A 95 -17.67 16.54 -3.03
C THR A 95 -18.03 17.49 -4.16
N VAL A 96 -18.45 16.98 -5.32
CA VAL A 96 -18.83 17.81 -6.48
C VAL A 96 -20.04 18.68 -6.16
N ARG A 97 -21.07 18.14 -5.50
CA ARG A 97 -22.24 18.93 -5.09
C ARG A 97 -21.86 20.08 -4.15
N ASN A 98 -21.10 19.80 -3.09
CA ASN A 98 -20.71 20.83 -2.13
C ASN A 98 -19.77 21.86 -2.76
N MET A 99 -18.85 21.42 -3.65
CA MET A 99 -17.97 22.31 -4.41
C MET A 99 -18.78 23.26 -5.30
N MET A 100 -19.76 22.76 -6.05
CA MET A 100 -20.61 23.59 -6.92
C MET A 100 -21.43 24.60 -6.13
N LEU A 101 -21.99 24.20 -4.98
CA LEU A 101 -22.71 25.11 -4.10
C LEU A 101 -21.80 26.22 -3.57
N PHE A 102 -20.58 25.87 -3.15
CA PHE A 102 -19.60 26.85 -2.68
C PHE A 102 -19.21 27.84 -3.78
N ILE A 103 -18.89 27.35 -4.98
CA ILE A 103 -18.54 28.19 -6.14
C ILE A 103 -19.69 29.13 -6.50
N ALA A 104 -20.94 28.64 -6.48
CA ALA A 104 -22.11 29.46 -6.77
C ALA A 104 -22.28 30.59 -5.74
N VAL A 105 -22.17 30.29 -4.45
CA VAL A 105 -22.27 31.30 -3.37
C VAL A 105 -21.17 32.35 -3.50
N VAL A 106 -19.92 31.92 -3.70
CA VAL A 106 -18.79 32.84 -3.90
C VAL A 106 -19.01 33.72 -5.12
N GLY A 107 -19.47 33.15 -6.24
CA GLY A 107 -19.78 33.89 -7.46
C GLY A 107 -20.86 34.96 -7.25
N VAL A 108 -21.93 34.65 -6.52
CA VAL A 108 -22.98 35.61 -6.18
C VAL A 108 -22.44 36.74 -5.29
N VAL A 109 -21.66 36.40 -4.26
CA VAL A 109 -21.06 37.40 -3.36
C VAL A 109 -20.10 38.32 -4.14
N LEU A 110 -19.19 37.76 -4.95
CA LEU A 110 -18.28 38.55 -5.76
C LEU A 110 -19.02 39.41 -6.80
N GLY A 111 -20.11 38.89 -7.39
CA GLY A 111 -20.96 39.65 -8.31
C GLY A 111 -21.64 40.84 -7.64
N PHE A 112 -22.18 40.66 -6.43
CA PHE A 112 -22.80 41.74 -5.65
C PHE A 112 -21.79 42.81 -5.22
N TRP A 113 -20.61 42.40 -4.75
CA TRP A 113 -19.54 43.33 -4.38
C TRP A 113 -18.94 44.05 -5.59
N GLY A 114 -18.80 43.37 -6.72
CA GLY A 114 -18.36 43.96 -7.98
C GLY A 114 -19.34 45.00 -8.50
N LEU A 115 -20.64 44.70 -8.56
CA LEU A 115 -21.68 45.63 -9.00
C LEU A 115 -21.77 46.89 -8.13
N GLY A 116 -21.54 46.78 -6.82
CA GLY A 116 -21.51 47.93 -5.91
C GLY A 116 -20.25 48.80 -5.98
N LEU A 117 -19.19 48.36 -6.68
CA LEU A 117 -18.01 49.18 -6.97
C LEU A 117 -18.12 49.94 -8.30
N PHE A 118 -19.06 49.55 -9.16
CA PHE A 118 -19.30 50.17 -10.47
C PHE A 118 -20.51 51.12 -10.51
N TYR A 119 -21.25 51.24 -9.41
CA TYR A 119 -22.40 52.13 -9.23
C TYR A 119 -22.14 53.09 -8.06
#